data_AF-A0A142YL44-F1
#
_entry.id   AF-A0A142YL44-F1
#
_cell.length_a   1.000
_cell.length_b   1.000
_cell.length_c   1.000
_cell.angle_alpha   90.00
_cell.angle_beta   90.00
_cell.angle_gamma   90.00
#
_symmetry.space_group_name_H-M   'P 1'
#
loop_
_entity.id
_entity.type
_entity.pdbx_description
1 polymer ?
#
loop_
_entity_poly.entity_id
_entity_poly.type
_entity_poly.pdbx_seq_one_letter_code
_entity_poly.pdbx_strand_id
1 'polypeptide(L)'
;MSPKSRNILIAAAGVATLLGALAFEVVATRPVRRAVRAYSELITIANRPDLSDEARIEAARPYFSSRYLASRPIRPAAGGGIVGLPRSISTNFQAWREGDAVWICPTNRVGLVHRLVEEDGRWRFDGLVGLLRGRNELVPVDETIEDATLDAGPITRP
;
A
#
# COMPACT_ATOMS: atom_id res chain seq x y z
N MET A 1 39.46 36.29 9.34
CA MET A 1 38.20 36.07 8.60
C MET A 1 37.19 37.12 9.04
N SER A 2 36.53 37.84 8.13
CA SER A 2 35.63 38.93 8.53
C SER A 2 34.34 38.39 9.16
N PRO A 3 33.68 39.14 10.07
CA PRO A 3 32.37 38.77 10.61
C PRO A 3 31.33 38.49 9.51
N LYS A 4 31.40 39.24 8.41
CA LYS A 4 30.52 39.07 7.24
C LYS A 4 30.75 37.73 6.54
N SER A 5 32.02 37.34 6.34
CA SER A 5 32.39 36.04 5.75
C SER A 5 31.95 34.87 6.63
N ARG A 6 32.08 35.01 7.97
CA ARG A 6 31.61 33.99 8.93
C ARG A 6 30.10 33.80 8.88
N ASN A 7 29.34 34.90 8.83
CA ASN A 7 27.88 34.84 8.78
C ASN A 7 27.37 34.23 7.46
N ILE A 8 28.04 34.53 6.33
CA ILE A 8 27.73 33.90 5.03
C ILE A 8 27.98 32.39 5.09
N LEU A 9 29.10 31.95 5.67
CA LEU A 9 29.42 30.54 5.84
C LEU A 9 28.39 29.80 6.71
N ILE A 10 27.98 30.40 7.83
CA ILE A 10 26.94 29.83 8.71
C ILE A 10 25.61 29.74 7.97
N ALA A 11 25.19 30.79 7.25
CA ALA A 11 23.96 30.78 6.48
C ALA A 11 23.98 29.72 5.37
N ALA A 12 25.09 29.63 4.63
CA ALA A 12 25.27 28.63 3.59
C ALA A 12 25.22 27.19 4.14
N ALA A 13 25.88 26.94 5.28
CA ALA A 13 25.83 25.65 5.95
C ALA A 13 24.41 25.29 6.43
N GLY A 14 23.66 26.28 6.96
CA GLY A 14 22.26 26.11 7.34
C GLY A 14 21.38 25.73 6.16
N VAL A 15 21.49 26.45 5.03
CA VAL A 15 20.74 26.15 3.80
C VAL A 15 21.10 24.77 3.25
N ALA A 16 22.39 24.42 3.20
CA ALA A 16 22.82 23.10 2.72
C ALA A 16 22.26 21.96 3.60
N THR A 17 22.21 22.15 4.91
CA THR A 17 21.64 21.17 5.85
C THR A 17 20.14 20.98 5.61
N LEU A 18 19.39 22.07 5.43
CA LEU A 18 17.95 22.00 5.14
C LEU A 18 17.66 21.31 3.81
N LEU A 19 18.42 21.63 2.76
CA LEU A 19 18.29 20.97 1.46
C LEU A 19 18.64 19.49 1.53
N GLY A 20 19.70 19.13 2.27
CA GLY A 20 20.08 17.74 2.50
C GLY A 20 18.99 16.95 3.23
N ALA A 21 18.42 17.51 4.30
CA ALA A 21 17.33 16.90 5.05
C ALA A 21 16.07 16.71 4.18
N LEU A 22 15.70 17.71 3.40
CA LEU A 22 14.57 17.63 2.47
C LEU A 22 14.78 16.56 1.39
N ALA A 23 15.98 16.51 0.80
CA ALA A 23 16.32 15.50 -0.20
C ALA A 23 16.25 14.08 0.40
N PHE A 24 16.76 13.90 1.63
CA PHE A 24 16.66 12.65 2.37
C PHE A 24 15.20 12.24 2.61
N GLU A 25 14.37 13.14 3.13
CA GLU A 25 12.93 12.90 3.38
C GLU A 25 12.22 12.43 2.10
N VAL A 26 12.49 13.10 0.98
CA VAL A 26 11.93 12.75 -0.33
C VAL A 26 12.39 11.36 -0.75
N VAL A 27 13.67 11.04 -0.62
CA VAL A 27 14.21 9.72 -1.01
C VAL A 27 13.68 8.60 -0.11
N ALA A 28 13.64 8.83 1.20
CA ALA A 28 13.19 7.85 2.19
C ALA A 28 11.70 7.51 2.04
N THR A 29 10.87 8.50 1.69
CA THR A 29 9.41 8.30 1.56
C THR A 29 8.96 7.87 0.15
N ARG A 30 9.82 7.94 -0.87
CA ARG A 30 9.53 7.55 -2.26
C ARG A 30 8.93 6.13 -2.38
N PRO A 31 9.49 5.08 -1.75
CA PRO A 31 8.98 3.71 -1.87
C PRO A 31 7.51 3.62 -1.42
N VAL A 32 7.21 4.13 -0.23
CA VAL A 32 5.86 4.10 0.35
C VAL A 32 4.89 4.87 -0.54
N ARG A 33 5.25 6.08 -1.01
CA ARG A 33 4.40 6.87 -1.90
C ARG A 33 4.09 6.15 -3.21
N ARG A 34 5.09 5.50 -3.82
CA ARG A 34 4.91 4.75 -5.07
C ARG A 34 4.06 3.50 -4.88
N ALA A 35 4.28 2.76 -3.79
CA ALA A 35 3.48 1.61 -3.42
C ALA A 35 2.01 1.99 -3.18
N VAL A 36 1.77 3.04 -2.39
CA VAL A 36 0.42 3.57 -2.13
C VAL A 36 -0.27 3.93 -3.44
N ARG A 37 0.41 4.63 -4.35
CA ARG A 37 -0.17 4.98 -5.64
C ARG A 37 -0.57 3.74 -6.45
N ALA A 38 0.34 2.76 -6.57
CA ALA A 38 0.06 1.53 -7.30
C ALA A 38 -1.10 0.75 -6.68
N TYR A 39 -1.16 0.69 -5.35
CA TYR A 39 -2.25 0.06 -4.63
C TYR A 39 -3.58 0.79 -4.86
N SER A 40 -3.61 2.11 -4.78
CA SER A 40 -4.82 2.90 -5.05
C SER A 40 -5.31 2.71 -6.48
N GLU A 41 -4.41 2.74 -7.47
CA GLU A 41 -4.76 2.46 -8.88
C GLU A 41 -5.35 1.06 -9.05
N LEU A 42 -4.75 0.04 -8.41
CA LEU A 42 -5.30 -1.32 -8.38
C LEU A 42 -6.71 -1.34 -7.77
N ILE A 43 -6.94 -0.70 -6.62
CA ILE A 43 -8.28 -0.66 -6.00
C ILE A 43 -9.29 0.05 -6.91
N THR A 44 -8.89 1.12 -7.60
CA THR A 44 -9.76 1.80 -8.57
C THR A 44 -10.12 0.89 -9.74
N ILE A 45 -9.16 0.18 -10.32
CA ILE A 45 -9.41 -0.75 -11.44
C ILE A 45 -10.26 -1.94 -10.97
N ALA A 46 -9.91 -2.52 -9.82
CA ALA A 46 -10.62 -3.65 -9.24
C ALA A 46 -12.09 -3.29 -8.95
N ASN A 47 -12.41 -2.06 -8.58
CA ASN A 47 -13.78 -1.67 -8.24
C ASN A 47 -14.48 -0.84 -9.33
N ARG A 48 -13.95 -0.83 -10.56
CA ARG A 48 -14.55 -0.07 -11.66
C ARG A 48 -15.90 -0.69 -12.08
N PRO A 49 -17.01 0.07 -12.05
CA PRO A 49 -18.35 -0.48 -12.31
C PRO A 49 -18.66 -0.70 -13.80
N ASP A 50 -17.92 -0.05 -14.69
CA ASP A 50 -18.09 -0.10 -16.15
C ASP A 50 -17.36 -1.27 -16.81
N LEU A 51 -16.55 -2.02 -16.05
CA LEU A 51 -15.81 -3.18 -16.56
C LEU A 51 -16.57 -4.48 -16.25
N SER A 52 -16.61 -5.39 -17.24
CA SER A 52 -16.95 -6.79 -17.00
C SER A 52 -15.93 -7.44 -16.07
N ASP A 53 -16.27 -8.58 -15.48
CA ASP A 53 -15.39 -9.30 -14.57
C ASP A 53 -14.08 -9.73 -15.24
N GLU A 54 -14.13 -10.20 -16.49
CA GLU A 54 -12.96 -10.58 -17.27
C GLU A 54 -12.10 -9.36 -17.60
N ALA A 55 -12.71 -8.27 -18.07
CA ALA A 55 -11.99 -7.04 -18.40
C ALA A 55 -11.32 -6.42 -17.17
N ARG A 56 -11.97 -6.50 -16.01
CA ARG A 56 -11.43 -6.05 -14.73
C ARG A 56 -10.23 -6.88 -14.31
N ILE A 57 -10.31 -8.22 -14.43
CA ILE A 57 -9.20 -9.11 -14.09
C ILE A 57 -8.00 -8.84 -14.99
N GLU A 58 -8.22 -8.74 -16.30
CA GLU A 58 -7.14 -8.46 -17.26
C GLU A 58 -6.52 -7.08 -17.03
N ALA A 59 -7.33 -6.05 -16.73
CA ALA A 59 -6.82 -4.72 -16.40
C ALA A 59 -6.05 -4.68 -15.08
N ALA A 60 -6.45 -5.49 -14.08
CA ALA A 60 -5.81 -5.53 -12.78
C ALA A 60 -4.55 -6.43 -12.77
N ARG A 61 -4.47 -7.44 -13.64
CA ARG A 61 -3.36 -8.41 -13.72
C ARG A 61 -1.96 -7.79 -13.66
N PRO A 62 -1.64 -6.68 -14.35
CA PRO A 62 -0.31 -6.06 -14.30
C PRO A 62 0.09 -5.50 -12.92
N TYR A 63 -0.86 -5.31 -12.03
CA TYR A 63 -0.64 -4.82 -10.66
C TYR A 63 -0.38 -5.95 -9.67
N PHE A 64 -0.50 -7.22 -10.07
CA PHE A 64 -0.18 -8.37 -9.21
C PHE A 64 1.25 -8.84 -9.42
N SER A 65 1.90 -9.25 -8.33
CA SER A 65 3.27 -9.78 -8.36
C SER A 65 3.30 -11.12 -9.09
N SER A 66 4.47 -11.44 -9.64
CA SER A 66 4.68 -12.72 -10.33
C SER A 66 4.49 -13.90 -9.35
N ARG A 67 4.94 -13.73 -8.10
CA ARG A 67 4.73 -14.70 -7.01
C ARG A 67 3.25 -14.91 -6.74
N TYR A 68 2.46 -13.84 -6.63
CA TYR A 68 1.02 -13.94 -6.37
C TYR A 68 0.32 -14.66 -7.51
N LEU A 69 0.57 -14.25 -8.77
CA LEU A 69 -0.02 -14.85 -9.96
C LEU A 69 0.34 -16.33 -10.12
N ALA A 70 1.54 -16.74 -9.71
CA ALA A 70 1.95 -18.15 -9.70
C ALA A 70 1.24 -18.96 -8.61
N SER A 71 0.94 -18.33 -7.46
CA SER A 71 0.29 -19.02 -6.34
C SER A 71 -1.20 -19.27 -6.54
N ARG A 72 -1.90 -18.38 -7.26
CA ARG A 72 -3.36 -18.45 -7.40
C ARG A 72 -3.92 -17.62 -8.56
N PRO A 73 -5.08 -18.01 -9.11
CA PRO A 73 -5.79 -17.20 -10.08
C PRO A 73 -6.46 -15.98 -9.42
N ILE A 74 -6.48 -14.85 -10.13
CA ILE A 74 -7.33 -13.70 -9.81
C ILE A 74 -8.78 -14.09 -10.11
N ARG A 75 -9.69 -13.85 -9.15
CA ARG A 75 -11.11 -14.22 -9.26
C ARG A 75 -12.01 -13.00 -9.05
N PRO A 76 -13.15 -12.92 -9.77
CA PRO A 76 -14.14 -11.91 -9.50
C PRO A 76 -14.82 -12.20 -8.16
N ALA A 77 -15.19 -11.14 -7.43
CA ALA A 77 -15.98 -11.28 -6.21
C ALA A 77 -17.49 -11.20 -6.53
N ALA A 78 -18.33 -11.89 -5.74
CA ALA A 78 -19.76 -12.05 -6.02
C ALA A 78 -20.54 -10.73 -6.13
N GLY A 79 -20.07 -9.65 -5.48
CA GLY A 79 -20.66 -8.31 -5.58
C GLY A 79 -19.93 -7.39 -6.57
N GLY A 80 -19.30 -7.94 -7.61
CA GLY A 80 -18.26 -7.24 -8.39
C GLY A 80 -16.95 -7.11 -7.62
N GLY A 81 -15.93 -6.47 -8.19
CA GLY A 81 -14.62 -6.40 -7.54
C GLY A 81 -13.69 -7.56 -7.89
N ILE A 82 -12.61 -7.68 -7.11
CA ILE A 82 -11.66 -8.80 -7.13
C ILE A 82 -11.58 -9.38 -5.71
N VAL A 83 -11.59 -10.70 -5.59
CA VAL A 83 -11.48 -11.40 -4.30
C VAL A 83 -10.19 -11.00 -3.57
N GLY A 84 -10.30 -10.73 -2.27
CA GLY A 84 -9.16 -10.37 -1.41
C GLY A 84 -8.76 -8.90 -1.47
N LEU A 85 -9.36 -8.09 -2.35
CA LEU A 85 -9.16 -6.64 -2.38
C LEU A 85 -10.34 -5.90 -1.71
N PRO A 86 -10.09 -4.82 -0.96
CA PRO A 86 -11.14 -4.01 -0.39
C PRO A 86 -11.89 -3.22 -1.47
N ARG A 87 -13.12 -2.82 -1.15
CA ARG A 87 -13.94 -1.97 -2.03
C ARG A 87 -13.51 -0.51 -2.04
N SER A 88 -12.86 -0.07 -0.98
CA SER A 88 -12.39 1.29 -0.82
C SER A 88 -11.20 1.34 0.14
N ILE A 89 -10.49 2.46 0.14
CA ILE A 89 -9.38 2.74 1.06
C ILE A 89 -9.82 3.95 1.91
N SER A 90 -9.65 3.86 3.22
CA SER A 90 -9.87 4.99 4.13
C SER A 90 -8.91 6.13 3.82
N THR A 91 -9.28 7.38 4.06
CA THR A 91 -8.35 8.52 3.93
C THR A 91 -7.24 8.52 4.97
N ASN A 92 -7.46 7.87 6.12
CA ASN A 92 -6.51 7.78 7.24
C ASN A 92 -5.90 6.37 7.36
N PHE A 93 -5.73 5.69 6.24
CA PHE A 93 -5.15 4.35 6.19
C PHE A 93 -3.66 4.36 6.58
N GLN A 94 -3.12 3.20 6.93
CA GLN A 94 -1.72 3.07 7.34
C GLN A 94 -0.88 2.40 6.26
N ALA A 95 0.33 2.92 6.03
CA ALA A 95 1.33 2.30 5.18
C ALA A 95 2.73 2.49 5.75
N TRP A 96 3.53 1.43 5.74
CA TRP A 96 4.90 1.45 6.26
C TRP A 96 5.79 0.49 5.47
N ARG A 97 7.11 0.64 5.63
CA ARG A 97 8.08 -0.29 5.06
C ARG A 97 8.31 -1.45 6.02
N GLU A 98 8.37 -2.65 5.46
CA GLU A 98 8.87 -3.85 6.13
C GLU A 98 9.92 -4.49 5.21
N GLY A 99 11.20 -4.28 5.53
CA GLY A 99 12.30 -4.60 4.62
C GLY A 99 12.13 -3.93 3.26
N ASP A 100 12.17 -4.73 2.19
CA ASP A 100 11.97 -4.27 0.81
C ASP A 100 10.51 -4.20 0.38
N ALA A 101 9.59 -4.68 1.21
CA ALA A 101 8.16 -4.57 0.97
C ALA A 101 7.57 -3.29 1.58
N VAL A 102 6.42 -2.89 1.04
CA VAL A 102 5.54 -1.91 1.67
C VAL A 102 4.27 -2.63 2.11
N TRP A 103 3.92 -2.46 3.37
CA TRP A 103 2.70 -2.99 3.96
C TRP A 103 1.65 -1.89 4.02
N ILE A 104 0.42 -2.22 3.63
CA ILE A 104 -0.70 -1.28 3.57
C ILE A 104 -1.89 -1.89 4.30
N CYS A 105 -2.34 -1.22 5.36
CA CYS A 105 -3.63 -1.47 5.99
C CYS A 105 -4.62 -0.43 5.42
N PRO A 106 -5.60 -0.80 4.59
CA PRO A 106 -6.49 0.14 3.90
C PRO A 106 -7.52 0.78 4.85
N THR A 107 -7.54 0.39 6.12
CA THR A 107 -8.40 0.94 7.17
C THR A 107 -7.56 1.75 8.17
N ASN A 108 -8.22 2.50 9.06
CA ASN A 108 -7.54 3.45 9.95
C ASN A 108 -6.74 2.77 11.09
N ARG A 109 -7.23 1.66 11.65
CA ARG A 109 -6.61 1.05 12.86
C ARG A 109 -6.66 -0.47 12.94
N VAL A 110 -7.66 -1.10 12.34
CA VAL A 110 -7.87 -2.55 12.42
C VAL A 110 -8.33 -3.02 11.05
N GLY A 111 -7.64 -3.99 10.46
CA GLY A 111 -7.94 -4.45 9.12
C GLY A 111 -6.86 -5.33 8.52
N LEU A 112 -7.19 -5.89 7.36
CA LEU A 112 -6.26 -6.70 6.57
C LEU A 112 -5.07 -5.87 6.10
N VAL A 113 -3.87 -6.40 6.26
CA VAL A 113 -2.61 -5.80 5.83
C VAL A 113 -2.17 -6.47 4.55
N HIS A 114 -2.05 -5.69 3.49
CA HIS A 114 -1.60 -6.16 2.20
C HIS A 114 -0.13 -5.86 1.98
N ARG A 115 0.55 -6.78 1.30
CA ARG A 115 1.95 -6.64 0.90
C ARG A 115 2.04 -6.10 -0.51
N LEU A 116 2.92 -5.13 -0.70
CA LEU A 116 3.41 -4.73 -2.02
C LEU A 116 4.91 -4.94 -2.11
N VAL A 117 5.37 -5.37 -3.26
CA VAL A 117 6.78 -5.57 -3.60
C VAL A 117 7.12 -4.82 -4.88
N GLU A 118 8.37 -4.40 -5.03
CA GLU A 118 8.85 -3.81 -6.27
C GLU A 118 9.34 -4.92 -7.21
N GLU A 119 8.71 -5.04 -8.38
CA GLU A 119 9.09 -5.94 -9.47
C GLU A 119 9.24 -5.12 -10.76
N ASP A 120 10.40 -5.21 -11.41
CA ASP A 120 10.70 -4.49 -12.66
C ASP A 120 10.48 -2.96 -12.56
N GLY A 121 10.83 -2.37 -11.41
CA GLY A 121 10.64 -0.94 -11.15
C GLY A 121 9.18 -0.51 -10.95
N ARG A 122 8.26 -1.46 -10.76
CA ARG A 122 6.84 -1.22 -10.48
C ARG A 122 6.44 -1.89 -9.17
N TRP A 123 5.64 -1.19 -8.38
CA TRP A 123 5.06 -1.77 -7.17
C TRP A 123 3.88 -2.66 -7.54
N ARG A 124 3.90 -3.90 -7.07
CA ARG A 124 2.89 -4.92 -7.36
C ARG A 124 2.34 -5.50 -6.05
N PHE A 125 1.04 -5.77 -6.03
CA PHE A 125 0.35 -6.45 -4.95
C PHE A 125 0.82 -7.90 -4.87
N ASP A 126 1.22 -8.30 -3.66
CA ASP A 126 1.86 -9.58 -3.39
C ASP A 126 1.10 -10.42 -2.36
N GLY A 127 -0.17 -10.09 -2.13
CA GLY A 127 -1.06 -10.84 -1.24
C GLY A 127 -1.21 -10.22 0.16
N LEU A 128 -1.79 -11.02 1.04
CA LEU A 128 -2.07 -10.67 2.42
C LEU A 128 -0.86 -11.00 3.30
N VAL A 129 -0.62 -10.14 4.30
CA VAL A 129 0.34 -10.38 5.37
C VAL A 129 -0.38 -10.91 6.61
N GLY A 130 -1.52 -10.29 6.94
CA GLY A 130 -2.26 -10.64 8.14
C GLY A 130 -3.35 -9.63 8.48
N LEU A 131 -3.83 -9.69 9.72
CA LEU A 131 -4.81 -8.79 10.30
C LEU A 131 -4.12 -7.90 11.34
N LEU A 132 -4.13 -6.58 11.11
CA LEU A 132 -3.74 -5.60 12.11
C LEU A 132 -4.88 -5.46 13.12
N ARG A 133 -4.60 -5.73 14.39
CA ARG A 133 -5.52 -5.56 15.52
C ARG A 133 -5.18 -4.29 16.31
N GLY A 134 -6.02 -3.98 17.31
CA GLY A 134 -5.72 -2.90 18.25
C GLY A 134 -4.34 -3.09 18.90
N ARG A 135 -3.70 -1.97 19.29
CA ARG A 135 -2.33 -1.93 19.83
C ARG A 135 -1.21 -2.33 18.84
N ASN A 136 -1.47 -2.23 17.53
CA ASN A 136 -0.51 -2.52 16.46
C ASN A 136 -0.01 -3.98 16.45
N GLU A 137 -0.84 -4.90 16.92
CA GLU A 137 -0.54 -6.33 16.86
C GLU A 137 -0.91 -6.87 15.47
N LEU A 138 0.06 -7.45 14.76
CA LEU A 138 -0.15 -8.09 13.47
C LEU A 138 -0.27 -9.59 13.66
N VAL A 139 -1.46 -10.12 13.38
CA VAL A 139 -1.72 -11.56 13.41
C VAL A 139 -1.61 -12.09 11.99
N PRO A 140 -0.67 -13.00 11.67
CA PRO A 140 -0.60 -13.64 10.36
C PRO A 140 -1.93 -14.30 10.02
N VAL A 141 -2.41 -14.11 8.80
CA VAL A 141 -3.61 -14.75 8.29
C VAL A 141 -3.18 -15.61 7.12
N ASP A 142 -3.46 -16.90 7.22
CA ASP A 142 -3.24 -17.80 6.10
C ASP A 142 -4.33 -17.54 5.07
N GLU A 143 -3.95 -17.33 3.80
CA GLU A 143 -4.90 -17.05 2.73
C GLU A 143 -5.65 -18.32 2.24
N THR A 144 -5.55 -19.41 2.99
CA THR A 144 -6.07 -20.76 2.70
C THR A 144 -7.45 -21.07 3.27
N ILE A 145 -8.14 -20.13 3.90
CA ILE A 145 -9.52 -20.38 4.35
C ILE A 145 -10.47 -19.77 3.31
N GLU A 146 -11.32 -20.63 2.75
CA GLU A 146 -12.58 -20.29 2.08
C GLU A 146 -13.25 -19.07 2.76
N ASP A 147 -14.08 -18.30 2.05
CA ASP A 147 -14.86 -17.18 2.61
C ASP A 147 -14.04 -15.91 2.93
N ALA A 148 -13.87 -14.95 2.02
CA ALA A 148 -14.89 -13.95 1.69
C ALA A 148 -16.05 -13.68 2.68
N THR A 149 -15.99 -14.09 3.96
CA THR A 149 -16.79 -13.52 5.07
C THR A 149 -16.33 -12.11 5.48
N LEU A 150 -15.73 -11.38 4.53
CA LEU A 150 -15.64 -9.93 4.56
C LEU A 150 -16.63 -9.34 3.54
N ASP A 151 -17.82 -9.92 3.51
CA ASP A 151 -19.03 -9.12 3.43
C ASP A 151 -18.98 -8.18 4.64
N ALA A 152 -18.55 -6.94 4.40
CA ALA A 152 -18.39 -5.91 5.42
C ALA A 152 -19.77 -5.47 5.92
N GLY A 153 -20.43 -6.35 6.68
CA GLY A 153 -21.47 -5.95 7.61
C GLY A 153 -20.85 -5.02 8.68
N PRO A 154 -21.61 -4.04 9.19
CA PRO A 154 -21.10 -3.16 10.24
C PRO A 154 -20.71 -4.04 11.43
N ILE A 155 -19.46 -3.89 11.90
CA ILE A 155 -19.04 -4.42 13.19
C ILE A 155 -19.84 -3.67 14.24
N THR A 156 -21.05 -4.14 14.55
CA THR A 156 -21.80 -3.75 15.73
C THR A 156 -20.97 -4.18 16.93
N ARG A 157 -20.44 -3.20 17.65
CA ARG A 157 -19.86 -3.42 18.98
C ARG A 157 -21.00 -3.65 19.98
N PRO A 158 -20.80 -4.49 21.01
CA PRO A 158 -21.65 -4.48 22.20
C PRO A 158 -21.55 -3.13 22.94
#